data_AF-A0A5C3EQX4-F1
#
_entry.id   AF-A0A5C3EQX4-F1
#
_cell.length_a   1.000
_cell.length_b   1.000
_cell.length_c   1.000
_cell.angle_alpha   90.00
_cell.angle_beta   90.00
_cell.angle_gamma   90.00
#
_symmetry.space_group_name_H-M   'P 1'
#
loop_
_entity.id
_entity.type
_entity.pdbx_description
1 polymer ?
#
loop_
_entity_poly.entity_id
_entity_poly.type
_entity_poly.pdbx_seq_one_letter_code
_entity_poly.pdbx_strand_id
1 'polypeptide(L)'
;MTATAVTPPGHRPKRWISLWLGLSSLIVAWDFHYVLLRPRSMKGGDLAWIWSPYELYGGIDYIYGPTAWDAKDGFPAAQSILNVAETFLNFVYLYLAHVRRSASAMAAAPLVGFAAVVMTFSKTVLYWLNDYCCGWCKTGHNNWHDRFFLWIVPNGLWLLVPGLIIYSFGAEMFANLRQLPEWAKDNPLIRRGYRRPGGTGDAAKKTYEHDTFAKCWRSVWAYWHNETVNIHTHMWGAMFAFVLSSTHLLQHFDLLPALVRPLSHHPLFYPSSLTFTTAAGKVLRLAAASYPATKHASSLSEPSNVATGQPPVDLVSGPLSSLRAFFAPPSAAAKVSQAASQVVHNTLTVRPPDTLDVVGFGIFFVAAVICLGFSASYHTVGCHSQYVIGIVVMIVGSFLPALHYGFYCHPHFQLAYSVAIILMGSVAIYVVIAPKYGTPHYRPYRTAVFLVLGLSAIFPVLHIVNVYGYDTITQTMGLRFLLTSGALYVVGAVLYMLRVPERFAPGRFDLVGSSHQIFHCLILLAAAAHYISLRRAYAFWHTVETMGGVGKEGVCRALES
;
A
#
# COMPACT_ATOMS: atom_id res chain seq x y z
N MET A 1 -31.11 23.22 -0.74
CA MET A 1 -30.29 24.00 0.19
C MET A 1 -28.90 24.12 -0.42
N THR A 2 -28.59 25.27 -1.01
CA THR A 2 -27.27 25.60 -1.56
C THR A 2 -26.27 25.61 -0.40
N ALA A 3 -25.39 24.63 -0.37
CA ALA A 3 -24.28 24.62 0.58
C ALA A 3 -23.42 25.85 0.30
N THR A 4 -23.49 26.84 1.20
CA THR A 4 -22.56 27.96 1.22
C THR A 4 -21.16 27.38 1.33
N ALA A 5 -20.38 27.49 0.25
CA ALA A 5 -18.97 27.17 0.27
C ALA A 5 -18.32 28.00 1.39
N VAL A 6 -17.89 27.32 2.45
CA VAL A 6 -17.07 27.94 3.50
C VAL A 6 -15.77 28.35 2.81
N THR A 7 -15.65 29.64 2.50
CA THR A 7 -14.41 30.21 1.99
C THR A 7 -13.31 29.94 3.02
N PRO A 8 -12.13 29.46 2.59
CA PRO A 8 -11.06 29.13 3.52
C PRO A 8 -10.68 30.39 4.33
N PRO A 9 -10.31 30.25 5.61
CA PRO A 9 -9.69 31.36 6.31
C PRO A 9 -8.35 31.66 5.63
N GLY A 10 -8.33 32.66 4.74
CA GLY A 10 -7.10 33.19 4.18
C GLY A 10 -6.17 33.67 5.30
N HIS A 11 -4.87 33.77 5.01
CA HIS A 11 -3.88 34.22 5.99
C HIS A 11 -4.37 35.49 6.71
N ARG A 12 -4.34 35.47 8.04
CA ARG A 12 -4.64 36.64 8.88
C ARG A 12 -3.36 37.05 9.58
N PRO A 13 -2.65 38.07 9.07
CA PRO A 13 -1.38 38.52 9.65
C PRO A 13 -1.57 38.86 11.12
N LYS A 14 -0.87 38.14 12.00
CA LYS A 14 -0.88 38.44 13.44
C LYS A 14 0.00 39.68 13.66
N ARG A 15 -0.56 40.71 14.31
CA ARG A 15 0.12 42.00 14.53
C ARG A 15 1.49 41.84 15.20
N TRP A 16 1.60 40.95 16.19
CA TRP A 16 2.86 40.71 16.89
C TRP A 16 3.95 40.09 16.00
N ILE A 17 3.58 39.22 15.06
CA ILE A 17 4.52 38.63 14.10
C ILE A 17 5.02 39.71 13.15
N SER A 18 4.10 40.54 12.65
CA SER A 18 4.47 41.63 11.73
C SER A 18 5.34 42.68 12.42
N LEU A 19 5.04 43.00 13.68
CA LEU A 19 5.86 43.91 14.49
C LEU A 19 7.26 43.34 14.71
N TRP A 20 7.35 42.06 15.11
CA TRP A 20 8.64 41.39 15.30
C TRP A 20 9.47 41.41 14.02
N LEU A 21 8.92 40.93 12.90
CA LEU A 21 9.66 40.87 11.63
C LEU A 21 10.08 42.25 11.12
N GLY A 22 9.29 43.29 11.39
CA GLY A 22 9.67 44.67 11.05
C GLY A 22 10.83 45.16 11.92
N LEU A 23 10.69 45.09 13.25
CA LEU A 23 11.71 45.58 14.19
C LEU A 23 13.01 44.76 14.10
N SER A 24 12.90 43.42 14.05
CA SER A 24 14.06 42.54 13.94
C SER A 24 14.82 42.78 12.64
N SER A 25 14.14 43.08 11.54
CA SER A 25 14.79 43.41 10.26
C SER A 25 15.61 44.69 10.32
N LEU A 26 15.16 45.70 11.08
CA LEU A 26 15.95 46.93 11.28
C LEU A 26 17.19 46.65 12.14
N ILE A 27 17.05 45.85 13.21
CA ILE A 27 18.16 45.48 14.09
C ILE A 27 19.19 44.60 13.34
N VAL A 28 18.71 43.61 12.60
CA VAL A 28 19.55 42.71 11.79
C VAL A 28 20.21 43.47 10.63
N ALA A 29 19.52 44.46 10.05
CA ALA A 29 20.13 45.36 9.08
C ALA A 29 21.29 46.14 9.67
N TRP A 30 21.09 46.71 10.85
CA TRP A 30 22.15 47.40 11.57
C TRP A 30 23.37 46.50 11.86
N ASP A 31 23.11 45.26 12.27
CA ASP A 31 24.12 44.22 12.52
C ASP A 31 24.91 43.84 11.26
N PHE A 32 24.27 43.46 10.16
CA PHE A 32 25.02 43.01 8.99
C PHE A 32 25.83 44.13 8.34
N HIS A 33 25.38 45.39 8.40
CA HIS A 33 26.16 46.52 7.91
C HIS A 33 27.42 46.74 8.78
N TYR A 34 27.33 46.54 10.10
CA TYR A 34 28.51 46.57 10.96
C TYR A 34 29.57 45.57 10.49
N VAL A 35 29.18 44.32 10.26
CA VAL A 35 30.12 43.25 9.89
C VAL A 35 30.66 43.45 8.47
N LEU A 36 29.82 43.79 7.51
CA LEU A 36 30.22 43.92 6.10
C LEU A 36 31.08 45.17 5.83
N LEU A 37 30.98 46.21 6.65
CA LEU A 37 31.79 47.43 6.53
C LEU A 37 33.08 47.40 7.36
N ARG A 38 33.45 46.26 7.97
CA ARG A 38 34.74 46.13 8.66
C ARG A 38 35.89 46.33 7.66
N PRO A 39 36.97 47.06 8.01
CA PRO A 39 37.26 47.60 9.34
C PRO A 39 36.72 49.04 9.57
N ARG A 40 36.09 49.68 8.58
CA ARG A 40 35.60 51.08 8.69
C ARG A 40 34.59 51.27 9.81
N SER A 41 33.77 50.25 10.08
CA SER A 41 32.78 50.22 11.16
C SER A 41 33.37 49.87 12.53
N MET A 42 34.60 49.36 12.61
CA MET A 42 35.24 48.95 13.87
C MET A 42 35.90 50.14 14.57
N LYS A 43 36.24 50.00 15.86
CA LYS A 43 36.96 51.03 16.63
C LYS A 43 38.22 51.49 15.89
N GLY A 44 38.33 52.80 15.66
CA GLY A 44 39.43 53.42 14.89
C GLY A 44 39.13 53.60 13.39
N GLY A 45 38.03 53.05 12.88
CA GLY A 45 37.54 53.31 11.53
C GLY A 45 36.76 54.62 11.40
N ASP A 46 36.62 55.12 10.17
CA ASP A 46 35.95 56.39 9.86
C ASP A 46 34.42 56.34 10.05
N LEU A 47 33.83 55.15 10.08
CA LEU A 47 32.39 54.94 10.32
C LEU A 47 32.08 54.38 11.72
N ALA A 48 33.09 54.24 12.59
CA ALA A 48 32.95 53.60 13.91
C ALA A 48 31.90 54.27 14.81
N TRP A 49 31.72 55.59 14.68
CA TRP A 49 30.78 56.36 15.48
C TRP A 49 29.32 55.89 15.32
N ILE A 50 28.95 55.37 14.14
CA ILE A 50 27.62 54.83 13.86
C ILE A 50 27.39 53.59 14.75
N TRP A 51 28.36 52.67 14.83
CA TRP A 51 28.25 51.40 15.55
C TRP A 51 28.96 51.39 16.91
N SER A 52 29.06 52.53 17.59
CA SER A 52 29.74 52.62 18.90
C SER A 52 29.30 51.57 19.94
N PRO A 53 28.05 51.09 20.02
CA PRO A 53 27.68 50.01 20.96
C PRO A 53 28.37 48.67 20.66
N TYR A 54 28.79 48.41 19.42
CA TYR A 54 29.51 47.19 19.06
C TYR A 54 30.95 47.16 19.60
N GLU A 55 31.49 48.29 20.07
CA GLU A 55 32.77 48.29 20.78
C GLU A 55 32.68 47.51 22.08
N LEU A 56 31.60 47.73 22.85
CA LEU A 56 31.31 46.96 24.06
C LEU A 56 31.01 45.50 23.69
N TYR A 57 30.12 45.29 22.71
CA TYR A 57 29.69 43.94 22.34
C TYR A 57 30.83 43.08 21.77
N GLY A 58 31.76 43.66 21.00
CA GLY A 58 32.94 42.96 20.49
C GLY A 58 33.94 42.54 21.57
N GLY A 59 33.85 43.14 22.76
CA GLY A 59 34.57 42.68 23.95
C GLY A 59 33.89 41.47 24.63
N ILE A 60 32.57 41.35 24.50
CA ILE A 60 31.79 40.21 25.03
C ILE A 60 31.85 39.02 24.07
N ASP A 61 31.60 39.23 22.79
CA ASP A 61 31.68 38.21 21.77
C ASP A 61 32.76 38.55 20.74
N TYR A 62 33.83 37.77 20.76
CA TYR A 62 34.97 37.98 19.88
C TYR A 62 34.65 37.80 18.39
N ILE A 63 33.52 37.19 17.99
CA ILE A 63 33.01 37.22 16.59
C ILE A 63 32.85 38.67 16.10
N TYR A 64 32.48 39.57 17.01
CA TYR A 64 32.25 40.98 16.70
C TYR A 64 33.48 41.86 16.89
N GLY A 65 34.51 41.35 17.56
CA GLY A 65 35.73 42.10 17.89
C GLY A 65 36.87 41.99 16.86
N PRO A 66 37.99 42.70 17.11
CA PRO A 66 39.23 42.61 16.34
C PRO A 66 39.76 41.18 16.21
N THR A 67 39.62 40.37 17.27
CA THR A 67 40.07 38.98 17.32
C THR A 67 39.61 38.16 16.12
N ALA A 68 38.32 38.19 15.77
CA ALA A 68 37.80 37.45 14.61
C ALA A 68 38.23 38.06 13.27
N TRP A 69 38.37 39.38 13.20
CA TRP A 69 38.79 40.09 11.99
C TRP A 69 40.25 39.82 11.63
N ASP A 70 41.14 39.87 12.63
CA ASP A 70 42.57 39.65 12.47
C ASP A 70 42.86 38.18 12.18
N ALA A 71 42.09 37.27 12.80
CA ALA A 71 42.13 35.83 12.52
C ALA A 71 41.55 35.43 11.16
N LYS A 72 40.96 36.37 10.40
CA LYS A 72 40.23 36.10 9.15
C LYS A 72 39.15 35.02 9.30
N ASP A 73 38.44 35.03 10.44
CA ASP A 73 37.28 34.16 10.65
C ASP A 73 36.20 34.51 9.61
N GLY A 74 35.86 33.56 8.73
CA GLY A 74 34.85 33.73 7.69
C GLY A 74 33.42 33.62 8.21
N PHE A 75 33.23 33.10 9.43
CA PHE A 75 31.91 32.84 10.01
C PHE A 75 31.04 34.10 10.21
N PRO A 76 31.55 35.22 10.78
CA PRO A 76 30.75 36.45 10.93
C PRO A 76 30.25 36.98 9.58
N ALA A 77 31.12 37.04 8.56
CA ALA A 77 30.75 37.53 7.24
C ALA A 77 29.72 36.62 6.55
N ALA A 78 29.88 35.30 6.65
CA ALA A 78 28.92 34.33 6.11
C ALA A 78 27.54 34.46 6.77
N GLN A 79 27.50 34.63 8.09
CA GLN A 79 26.26 34.92 8.83
C GLN A 79 25.61 36.22 8.36
N SER A 80 26.39 37.29 8.17
CA SER A 80 25.88 38.58 7.70
C SER A 80 25.30 38.54 6.28
N ILE A 81 25.82 37.70 5.40
CA ILE A 81 25.21 37.50 4.07
C ILE A 81 23.83 36.83 4.20
N LEU A 82 23.69 35.85 5.10
CA LEU A 82 22.37 35.26 5.40
C LEU A 82 21.43 36.30 6.04
N ASN A 83 21.94 37.20 6.88
CA ASN A 83 21.16 38.30 7.46
C ASN A 83 20.56 39.23 6.39
N VAL A 84 21.27 39.46 5.28
CA VAL A 84 20.72 40.22 4.13
C VAL A 84 19.53 39.48 3.52
N ALA A 85 19.67 38.18 3.25
CA ALA A 85 18.60 37.37 2.68
C ALA A 85 17.39 37.26 3.63
N GLU A 86 17.64 37.04 4.92
CA GLU A 86 16.64 37.04 5.99
C GLU A 86 15.85 38.36 6.03
N THR A 87 16.56 39.48 6.05
CA THR A 87 15.98 40.82 6.11
C THR A 87 15.12 41.09 4.87
N PHE A 88 15.60 40.71 3.68
CA PHE A 88 14.83 40.82 2.45
C PHE A 88 13.54 40.01 2.51
N LEU A 89 13.60 38.74 2.93
CA LEU A 89 12.42 37.86 3.02
C LEU A 89 11.41 38.38 4.06
N ASN A 90 11.87 38.96 5.18
CA ASN A 90 11.00 39.60 6.16
C ASN A 90 10.25 40.79 5.56
N PHE A 91 10.92 41.67 4.79
CA PHE A 91 10.25 42.77 4.10
C PHE A 91 9.30 42.29 3.00
N VAL A 92 9.65 41.22 2.27
CA VAL A 92 8.72 40.58 1.32
C VAL A 92 7.48 40.06 2.05
N TYR A 93 7.62 39.40 3.20
CA TYR A 93 6.48 38.99 4.01
C TYR A 93 5.60 40.18 4.38
N LEU A 94 6.19 41.26 4.92
CA LEU A 94 5.45 42.45 5.33
C LEU A 94 4.73 43.12 4.15
N TYR A 95 5.40 43.22 3.00
CA TYR A 95 4.80 43.73 1.76
C TYR A 95 3.62 42.88 1.29
N LEU A 96 3.77 41.55 1.26
CA LEU A 96 2.69 40.64 0.85
C LEU A 96 1.50 40.70 1.82
N ALA A 97 1.78 40.71 3.13
CA ALA A 97 0.79 40.66 4.19
C ALA A 97 0.03 41.98 4.39
N HIS A 98 0.68 43.14 4.21
CA HIS A 98 0.11 44.45 4.56
C HIS A 98 -0.09 45.40 3.38
N VAL A 99 0.66 45.24 2.28
CA VAL A 99 0.58 46.16 1.12
C VAL A 99 -0.17 45.51 -0.04
N ARG A 100 0.34 44.40 -0.59
CA ARG A 100 -0.23 43.78 -1.79
C ARG A 100 -1.62 43.18 -1.54
N ARG A 101 -1.77 42.42 -0.45
CA ARG A 101 -3.03 41.85 0.07
C ARG A 101 -3.92 41.10 -0.95
N SER A 102 -3.42 40.75 -2.12
CA SER A 102 -4.13 39.91 -3.10
C SER A 102 -4.26 38.48 -2.56
N ALA A 103 -5.26 37.73 -3.01
CA ALA A 103 -5.47 36.34 -2.55
C ALA A 103 -4.21 35.47 -2.73
N SER A 104 -3.51 35.61 -3.87
CA SER A 104 -2.23 34.95 -4.13
C SER A 104 -1.09 35.42 -3.21
N ALA A 105 -1.03 36.71 -2.90
CA ALA A 105 -0.02 37.26 -2.00
C ALA A 105 -0.23 36.79 -0.56
N MET A 106 -1.48 36.79 -0.10
CA MET A 106 -1.86 36.29 1.23
C MET A 106 -1.63 34.79 1.38
N ALA A 107 -1.76 34.02 0.29
CA ALA A 107 -1.43 32.59 0.29
C ALA A 107 0.09 32.32 0.34
N ALA A 108 0.90 33.17 -0.31
CA ALA A 108 2.35 33.04 -0.33
C ALA A 108 3.03 33.58 0.94
N ALA A 109 2.42 34.57 1.62
CA ALA A 109 3.02 35.25 2.76
C ALA A 109 3.49 34.30 3.89
N PRO A 110 2.68 33.35 4.40
CA PRO A 110 3.14 32.44 5.45
C PRO A 110 4.37 31.61 5.06
N LEU A 111 4.49 31.22 3.79
CA LEU A 111 5.64 30.46 3.30
C LEU A 111 6.91 31.31 3.29
N VAL A 112 6.83 32.55 2.79
CA VAL A 112 7.96 33.49 2.80
C VAL A 112 8.38 33.81 4.23
N GLY A 113 7.41 34.11 5.10
CA GLY A 113 7.66 34.40 6.51
C GLY A 113 8.28 33.20 7.24
N PHE A 114 7.77 31.98 6.99
CA PHE A 114 8.32 30.74 7.55
C PHE A 114 9.75 30.49 7.12
N ALA A 115 10.07 30.66 5.83
CA ALA A 115 11.43 30.49 5.32
C ALA A 115 12.41 31.48 5.98
N ALA A 116 11.98 32.75 6.16
CA ALA A 116 12.79 33.76 6.82
C ALA A 116 13.09 33.39 8.28
N VAL A 117 12.06 33.06 9.08
CA VAL A 117 12.27 32.76 10.51
C VAL A 117 12.97 31.42 10.76
N VAL A 118 12.85 30.43 9.86
CA VAL A 118 13.65 29.21 9.92
C VAL A 118 15.13 29.52 9.69
N MET A 119 15.44 30.45 8.77
CA MET A 119 16.80 30.92 8.57
C MET A 119 17.33 31.60 9.83
N THR A 120 16.58 32.55 10.42
CA THR A 120 16.95 33.20 11.69
C THR A 120 17.25 32.16 12.77
N PHE A 121 16.31 31.24 13.00
CA PHE A 121 16.42 30.22 14.04
C PHE A 121 17.64 29.31 13.82
N SER A 122 17.78 28.77 12.60
CA SER A 122 18.86 27.84 12.26
C SER A 122 20.23 28.50 12.36
N LYS A 123 20.33 29.76 11.91
CA LYS A 123 21.54 30.57 11.98
C LYS A 123 21.94 30.87 13.43
N THR A 124 20.97 31.21 14.30
CA THR A 124 21.23 31.45 15.72
C THR A 124 21.61 30.16 16.46
N VAL A 125 20.99 29.02 16.12
CA VAL A 125 21.43 27.70 16.63
C VAL A 125 22.88 27.42 16.20
N LEU A 126 23.21 27.65 14.93
CA LEU A 126 24.57 27.47 14.43
C LEU A 126 25.57 28.38 15.14
N TYR A 127 25.19 29.62 15.44
CA TYR A 127 26.01 30.57 16.18
C TYR A 127 26.33 30.08 17.60
N TRP A 128 25.35 29.54 18.33
CA TRP A 128 25.57 28.89 19.64
C TRP A 128 26.45 27.64 19.53
N LEU A 129 26.14 26.77 18.58
CA LEU A 129 26.88 25.53 18.38
C LEU A 129 28.33 25.79 17.97
N ASN A 130 28.59 26.84 17.20
CA ASN A 130 29.94 27.20 16.79
C ASN A 130 30.81 27.54 18.01
N ASP A 131 30.30 28.32 18.95
CA ASP A 131 31.03 28.66 20.17
C ASP A 131 31.18 27.45 21.10
N TYR A 132 30.10 26.66 21.27
CA TYR A 132 30.15 25.42 22.05
C TYR A 132 31.18 24.42 21.52
N CYS A 133 31.19 24.16 20.22
CA CYS A 133 32.05 23.17 19.58
C CYS A 133 33.53 23.57 19.60
N CYS A 134 33.87 24.85 19.71
CA CYS A 134 35.24 25.29 19.92
C CYS A 134 35.64 25.40 21.40
N GLY A 135 34.79 24.91 22.32
CA GLY A 135 35.05 24.95 23.76
C GLY A 135 34.82 26.32 24.39
N TRP A 136 33.81 27.06 23.92
CA TRP A 136 33.50 28.44 24.34
C TRP A 136 34.63 29.42 24.02
N CYS A 137 35.31 29.25 22.89
CA CYS A 137 36.47 30.06 22.52
C CYS A 137 36.15 31.54 22.24
N LYS A 138 34.88 31.89 22.00
CA LYS A 138 34.45 33.25 21.62
C LYS A 138 33.82 34.03 22.76
N THR A 139 33.13 33.35 23.69
CA THR A 139 32.45 34.00 24.83
C THR A 139 32.90 33.47 26.20
N GLY A 140 33.77 32.45 26.23
CA GLY A 140 34.22 31.75 27.43
C GLY A 140 35.04 32.60 28.41
N HIS A 141 35.59 33.72 27.94
CA HIS A 141 36.38 34.66 28.74
C HIS A 141 35.52 35.57 29.64
N ASN A 142 34.22 35.69 29.36
CA ASN A 142 33.34 36.57 30.14
C ASN A 142 32.97 35.96 31.49
N ASN A 143 32.76 36.81 32.50
CA ASN A 143 32.11 36.41 33.73
C ASN A 143 30.66 35.96 33.47
N TRP A 144 30.06 35.25 34.43
CA TRP A 144 28.73 34.66 34.23
C TRP A 144 27.62 35.71 34.05
N HIS A 145 27.72 36.85 34.73
CA HIS A 145 26.74 37.92 34.64
C HIS A 145 26.69 38.53 33.23
N ASP A 146 27.84 38.92 32.69
CA ASP A 146 27.94 39.56 31.38
C ASP A 146 27.59 38.56 30.28
N ARG A 147 28.02 37.30 30.41
CA ARG A 147 27.60 36.24 29.49
C ARG A 147 26.09 36.04 29.50
N PHE A 148 25.46 36.03 30.68
CA PHE A 148 24.02 35.82 30.79
C PHE A 148 23.21 36.98 30.17
N PHE A 149 23.49 38.21 30.58
CA PHE A 149 22.69 39.37 30.18
C PHE A 149 23.03 39.93 28.80
N LEU A 150 24.30 39.86 28.37
CA LEU A 150 24.74 40.47 27.13
C LEU A 150 24.82 39.46 25.98
N TRP A 151 24.89 38.15 26.25
CA TRP A 151 24.97 37.12 25.20
C TRP A 151 23.81 36.12 25.24
N ILE A 152 23.52 35.49 26.38
CA ILE A 152 22.48 34.43 26.47
C ILE A 152 21.08 35.00 26.27
N VAL A 153 20.69 36.03 27.02
CA VAL A 153 19.33 36.58 26.97
C VAL A 153 19.00 37.17 25.59
N PRO A 154 19.87 38.02 24.99
CA PRO A 154 19.62 38.55 23.66
C PRO A 154 19.53 37.43 22.62
N ASN A 155 20.52 36.55 22.51
CA ASN A 155 20.49 35.49 21.50
C ASN A 155 19.38 34.45 21.76
N GLY A 156 19.02 34.20 23.01
CA GLY A 156 17.90 33.34 23.40
C GLY A 156 16.55 33.88 22.91
N LEU A 157 16.36 35.20 22.89
CA LEU A 157 15.17 35.82 22.31
C LEU A 157 15.07 35.56 20.80
N TRP A 158 16.21 35.54 20.09
CA TRP A 158 16.32 35.18 18.67
C TRP A 158 16.15 33.68 18.39
N LEU A 159 16.07 32.84 19.42
CA LEU A 159 15.59 31.45 19.30
C LEU A 159 14.10 31.35 19.62
N LEU A 160 13.67 31.94 20.73
CA LEU A 160 12.31 31.82 21.23
C LEU A 160 11.29 32.41 20.27
N VAL A 161 11.46 33.67 19.86
CA VAL A 161 10.45 34.36 19.05
C VAL A 161 10.36 33.78 17.64
N PRO A 162 11.47 33.56 16.91
CA PRO A 162 11.41 32.82 15.65
C PRO A 162 10.82 31.41 15.81
N GLY A 163 11.12 30.68 16.89
CA GLY A 163 10.51 29.38 17.20
C GLY A 163 8.98 29.44 17.32
N LEU A 164 8.45 30.45 18.02
CA LEU A 164 7.00 30.69 18.13
C LEU A 164 6.36 31.05 16.77
N ILE A 165 7.07 31.82 15.94
CA ILE A 165 6.60 32.19 14.59
C ILE A 165 6.61 30.96 13.67
N ILE A 166 7.66 30.14 13.72
CA ILE A 166 7.76 28.84 13.02
C ILE A 166 6.56 27.97 13.38
N TYR A 167 6.25 27.83 14.67
CA TYR A 167 5.07 27.08 15.10
C TYR A 167 3.77 27.68 14.56
N SER A 168 3.61 29.00 14.62
CA SER A 168 2.41 29.69 14.13
C SER A 168 2.20 29.50 12.62
N PHE A 169 3.21 29.81 11.80
CA PHE A 169 3.11 29.65 10.35
C PHE A 169 3.02 28.18 9.96
N GLY A 170 3.78 27.29 10.62
CA GLY A 170 3.70 25.85 10.41
C GLY A 170 2.30 25.32 10.67
N ALA A 171 1.68 25.68 11.80
CA ALA A 171 0.31 25.29 12.13
C ALA A 171 -0.71 25.80 11.10
N GLU A 172 -0.56 27.03 10.64
CA GLU A 172 -1.42 27.62 9.60
C GLU A 172 -1.27 26.90 8.25
N MET A 173 -0.04 26.64 7.81
CA MET A 173 0.25 25.88 6.59
C MET A 173 -0.31 24.46 6.68
N PHE A 174 -0.16 23.78 7.83
CA PHE A 174 -0.76 22.46 8.06
C PHE A 174 -2.29 22.48 8.07
N ALA A 175 -2.93 23.53 8.61
CA ALA A 175 -4.38 23.68 8.58
C ALA A 175 -4.89 23.85 7.14
N ASN A 176 -4.19 24.64 6.33
CA ASN A 176 -4.52 24.86 4.91
C ASN A 176 -4.26 23.61 4.04
N LEU A 177 -3.37 22.71 4.47
CA LEU A 177 -3.17 21.40 3.84
C LEU A 177 -4.30 20.40 4.16
N ARG A 178 -5.11 20.61 5.22
CA ARG A 178 -6.16 19.68 5.70
C ARG A 178 -7.54 19.86 5.07
N GLN A 179 -7.74 20.86 4.21
CA GLN A 179 -9.04 21.13 3.59
C GLN A 179 -9.20 20.33 2.29
N LEU A 180 -9.56 19.06 2.44
CA LEU A 180 -10.21 18.29 1.40
C LEU A 180 -11.72 18.31 1.66
N PRO A 181 -12.56 18.34 0.61
CA PRO A 181 -14.01 18.25 0.78
C PRO A 181 -14.37 16.94 1.49
N GLU A 182 -15.42 16.94 2.32
CA GLU A 182 -15.80 15.80 3.17
C GLU A 182 -15.99 14.49 2.40
N TRP A 183 -16.45 14.55 1.15
CA TRP A 183 -16.58 13.37 0.29
C TRP A 183 -15.25 12.69 -0.06
N ALA A 184 -14.15 13.44 -0.04
CA ALA A 184 -12.80 12.93 -0.34
C ALA A 184 -12.10 12.33 0.89
N LYS A 185 -12.68 12.47 2.09
CA LYS A 185 -12.18 11.89 3.34
C LYS A 185 -13.08 10.73 3.76
N ASP A 186 -12.79 9.55 3.21
CA ASP A 186 -13.58 8.35 3.47
C ASP A 186 -13.36 7.78 4.89
N ASN A 187 -12.19 8.00 5.49
CA ASN A 187 -11.81 7.48 6.79
C ASN A 187 -11.24 8.61 7.69
N PRO A 188 -11.95 9.05 8.75
CA PRO A 188 -11.50 10.12 9.64
C PRO A 188 -10.24 9.78 10.44
N LEU A 189 -9.83 8.50 10.49
CA LEU A 189 -8.63 8.04 11.19
C LEU A 189 -7.37 8.24 10.35
N ILE A 190 -7.52 8.38 9.02
CA ILE A 190 -6.45 8.74 8.10
C ILE A 190 -6.40 10.27 8.03
N ARG A 191 -5.25 10.85 8.39
CA ARG A 191 -5.14 12.30 8.62
C ARG A 191 -4.37 13.04 7.52
N ARG A 192 -3.57 12.33 6.72
CA ARG A 192 -2.66 12.88 5.71
C ARG A 192 -2.60 11.97 4.48
N GLY A 193 -1.90 12.42 3.44
CA GLY A 193 -1.60 11.60 2.25
C GLY A 193 -2.73 11.53 1.22
N TYR A 194 -3.89 12.14 1.45
CA TYR A 194 -4.98 12.19 0.49
C TYR A 194 -4.65 13.04 -0.74
N ARG A 195 -5.07 12.55 -1.92
CA ARG A 195 -5.01 13.29 -3.19
C ARG A 195 -6.09 14.37 -3.24
N ARG A 196 -5.74 15.53 -3.81
CA ARG A 196 -6.69 16.64 -3.96
C ARG A 196 -7.65 16.39 -5.13
N PRO A 197 -8.97 16.43 -4.89
CA PRO A 197 -9.93 16.31 -5.96
C PRO A 197 -9.95 17.55 -6.85
N GLY A 198 -10.32 17.38 -8.11
CA GLY A 198 -10.46 18.48 -9.06
C GLY A 198 -11.71 19.33 -8.85
N GLY A 199 -11.64 20.58 -9.32
CA GLY A 199 -12.82 21.45 -9.42
C GLY A 199 -13.01 22.41 -8.25
N THR A 200 -11.98 22.68 -7.45
CA THR A 200 -12.09 23.61 -6.31
C THR A 200 -12.14 25.09 -6.73
N GLY A 201 -11.97 25.39 -8.03
CA GLY A 201 -12.04 26.74 -8.60
C GLY A 201 -10.85 27.63 -8.24
N ASP A 202 -9.89 27.12 -7.46
CA ASP A 202 -8.71 27.86 -7.01
C ASP A 202 -7.57 27.73 -8.04
N ALA A 203 -7.38 28.79 -8.83
CA ALA A 203 -6.37 28.84 -9.90
C ALA A 203 -4.94 28.57 -9.39
N ALA A 204 -4.63 28.85 -8.12
CA ALA A 204 -3.32 28.60 -7.53
C ALA A 204 -3.07 27.12 -7.20
N LYS A 205 -4.13 26.30 -7.10
CA LYS A 205 -4.04 24.88 -6.70
C LYS A 205 -4.26 23.91 -7.86
N LYS A 206 -4.66 24.40 -9.04
CA LYS A 206 -5.00 23.62 -10.25
C LYS A 206 -3.90 22.65 -10.72
N THR A 207 -2.63 22.97 -10.47
CA THR A 207 -1.49 22.10 -10.82
C THR A 207 -1.46 20.80 -10.00
N TYR A 208 -1.96 20.85 -8.75
CA TYR A 208 -1.94 19.72 -7.80
C TYR A 208 -3.30 19.04 -7.64
N GLU A 209 -4.31 19.49 -8.40
CA GLU A 209 -5.64 18.89 -8.46
C GLU A 209 -5.70 17.73 -9.45
N HIS A 210 -6.45 16.70 -9.10
CA HIS A 210 -6.72 15.55 -9.96
C HIS A 210 -8.03 15.76 -10.73
N ASP A 211 -8.06 16.84 -11.52
CA ASP A 211 -9.19 17.28 -12.35
C ASP A 211 -9.30 16.53 -13.69
N THR A 212 -8.37 15.63 -13.98
CA THR A 212 -8.34 14.84 -15.21
C THR A 212 -7.90 13.41 -14.92
N PHE A 213 -8.38 12.46 -15.73
CA PHE A 213 -7.95 11.06 -15.69
C PHE A 213 -6.42 10.92 -15.84
N ALA A 214 -5.80 11.71 -16.70
CA ALA A 214 -4.35 11.68 -16.92
C ALA A 214 -3.57 12.05 -15.64
N LYS A 215 -4.00 13.07 -14.88
CA LYS A 215 -3.38 13.43 -13.60
C LYS A 215 -3.62 12.36 -12.53
N CYS A 216 -4.80 11.75 -12.50
CA CYS A 216 -5.09 10.59 -11.63
C CYS A 216 -4.13 9.42 -11.91
N TRP A 217 -3.96 9.06 -13.18
CA TRP A 217 -3.07 7.97 -13.58
C TRP A 217 -1.59 8.31 -13.33
N ARG A 218 -1.19 9.56 -13.57
CA ARG A 218 0.16 10.04 -13.25
C ARG A 218 0.46 9.92 -11.76
N SER A 219 -0.53 10.13 -10.88
CA SER A 219 -0.33 10.03 -9.43
C SER A 219 0.13 8.66 -8.96
N VAL A 220 -0.24 7.58 -9.68
CA VAL A 220 0.16 6.19 -9.36
C VAL A 220 1.67 6.05 -9.25
N TRP A 221 2.42 6.75 -10.11
CA TRP A 221 3.87 6.61 -10.23
C TRP A 221 4.65 7.86 -9.80
N ALA A 222 4.00 9.02 -9.78
CA ALA A 222 4.69 10.29 -9.57
C ALA A 222 5.06 10.56 -8.11
N TYR A 223 4.24 10.12 -7.14
CA TYR A 223 4.48 10.34 -5.72
C TYR A 223 3.63 9.40 -4.86
N TRP A 224 4.01 9.27 -3.58
CA TRP A 224 3.28 8.44 -2.62
C TRP A 224 2.10 9.17 -1.98
N HIS A 225 0.98 8.46 -1.87
CA HIS A 225 -0.27 8.92 -1.28
C HIS A 225 -1.01 7.76 -0.59
N ASN A 226 -2.07 8.07 0.15
CA ASN A 226 -2.84 7.09 0.95
C ASN A 226 -3.42 5.93 0.10
N GLU A 227 -3.73 6.19 -1.17
CA GLU A 227 -4.21 5.18 -2.12
C GLU A 227 -3.11 4.38 -2.84
N THR A 228 -1.82 4.69 -2.69
CA THR A 228 -0.75 4.08 -3.50
C THR A 228 -0.72 2.56 -3.33
N VAL A 229 -0.73 2.07 -2.09
CA VAL A 229 -0.73 0.62 -1.82
C VAL A 229 -2.01 -0.03 -2.35
N ASN A 230 -3.19 0.57 -2.12
CA ASN A 230 -4.49 0.05 -2.62
C ASN A 230 -4.48 -0.11 -4.16
N ILE A 231 -3.89 0.84 -4.88
CA ILE A 231 -3.78 0.77 -6.34
C ILE A 231 -2.84 -0.36 -6.74
N HIS A 232 -1.62 -0.41 -6.20
CA HIS A 232 -0.60 -1.36 -6.65
C HIS A 232 -0.95 -2.81 -6.29
N THR A 233 -1.54 -3.08 -5.13
CA THR A 233 -1.91 -4.44 -4.72
C THR A 233 -2.87 -5.08 -5.72
N HIS A 234 -3.92 -4.37 -6.12
CA HIS A 234 -4.91 -4.89 -7.05
C HIS A 234 -4.52 -4.71 -8.52
N MET A 235 -3.74 -3.68 -8.88
CA MET A 235 -3.24 -3.51 -10.25
C MET A 235 -2.31 -4.66 -10.66
N TRP A 236 -1.31 -4.97 -9.83
CA TRP A 236 -0.41 -6.10 -10.09
C TRP A 236 -1.13 -7.44 -9.97
N GLY A 237 -2.09 -7.56 -9.05
CA GLY A 237 -2.98 -8.72 -8.97
C GLY A 237 -3.80 -8.94 -10.25
N ALA A 238 -4.36 -7.88 -10.83
CA ALA A 238 -5.10 -7.95 -12.09
C ALA A 238 -4.20 -8.36 -13.27
N MET A 239 -3.01 -7.77 -13.35
CA MET A 239 -2.01 -8.16 -14.37
C MET A 239 -1.60 -9.63 -14.22
N PHE A 240 -1.37 -10.10 -13.00
CA PHE A 240 -1.04 -11.49 -12.73
C PHE A 240 -2.18 -12.44 -13.12
N ALA A 241 -3.43 -12.09 -12.77
CA ALA A 241 -4.61 -12.87 -13.17
C ALA A 241 -4.79 -12.91 -14.69
N PHE A 242 -4.54 -11.80 -15.38
CA PHE A 242 -4.57 -11.73 -16.85
C PHE A 242 -3.51 -12.64 -17.47
N VAL A 243 -2.26 -12.55 -17.01
CA VAL A 243 -1.16 -13.40 -17.49
C VAL A 243 -1.48 -14.88 -17.25
N LEU A 244 -1.95 -15.25 -16.05
CA LEU A 244 -2.38 -16.62 -15.76
C LEU A 244 -3.50 -17.08 -16.72
N SER A 245 -4.51 -16.24 -16.95
CA SER A 245 -5.58 -16.53 -17.90
C SER A 245 -5.05 -16.76 -19.32
N SER A 246 -4.14 -15.91 -19.79
CA SER A 246 -3.51 -16.04 -21.11
C SER A 246 -2.70 -17.32 -21.20
N THR A 247 -1.94 -17.68 -20.16
CA THR A 247 -1.20 -18.95 -20.15
C THR A 247 -2.13 -20.16 -20.20
N HIS A 248 -3.30 -20.10 -19.53
CA HIS A 248 -4.27 -21.18 -19.55
C HIS A 248 -4.93 -21.35 -20.92
N LEU A 249 -5.29 -20.23 -21.57
CA LEU A 249 -5.82 -20.24 -22.94
C LEU A 249 -4.78 -20.73 -23.96
N LEU A 250 -3.54 -20.23 -23.89
CA LEU A 250 -2.46 -20.67 -24.77
C LEU A 250 -2.14 -22.15 -24.58
N GLN A 251 -2.25 -22.66 -23.35
CA GLN A 251 -2.12 -24.09 -23.07
C GLN A 251 -3.27 -24.90 -23.69
N HIS A 252 -4.50 -24.38 -23.69
CA HIS A 252 -5.65 -25.05 -24.31
C HIS A 252 -5.51 -25.20 -25.84
N PHE A 253 -4.92 -24.20 -26.51
CA PHE A 253 -4.69 -24.23 -27.95
C PHE A 253 -3.33 -24.85 -28.35
N ASP A 254 -2.59 -25.47 -27.43
CA ASP A 254 -1.24 -26.00 -27.66
C ASP A 254 -0.21 -24.96 -28.16
N LEU A 255 -0.45 -23.67 -27.89
CA LEU A 255 0.38 -22.53 -28.31
C LEU A 255 1.37 -22.07 -27.22
N LEU A 256 1.44 -22.75 -26.06
CA LEU A 256 2.28 -22.32 -24.94
C LEU A 256 3.78 -22.58 -25.21
N PRO A 257 4.66 -21.55 -25.18
CA PRO A 257 6.09 -21.69 -25.40
C PRO A 257 6.74 -22.67 -24.40
N ALA A 258 7.69 -23.47 -24.88
CA ALA A 258 8.37 -24.50 -24.07
C ALA A 258 9.06 -23.93 -22.82
N LEU A 259 9.53 -22.68 -22.86
CA LEU A 259 10.19 -22.00 -21.75
C LEU A 259 9.25 -21.71 -20.56
N VAL A 260 7.97 -21.43 -20.83
CA VAL A 260 6.98 -21.04 -19.79
C VAL A 260 6.24 -22.27 -19.24
N ARG A 261 6.26 -23.37 -19.98
CA ARG A 261 5.60 -24.63 -19.61
C ARG A 261 6.00 -25.17 -18.23
N PRO A 262 7.27 -25.16 -17.77
CA PRO A 262 7.62 -25.63 -16.43
C PRO A 262 7.01 -24.79 -15.29
N LEU A 263 6.82 -23.48 -15.51
CA LEU A 263 6.26 -22.56 -14.50
C LEU A 263 4.78 -22.81 -14.25
N SER A 264 4.00 -23.18 -15.28
CA SER A 264 2.58 -23.52 -15.12
C SER A 264 2.36 -24.84 -14.36
N HIS A 265 3.40 -25.66 -14.23
CA HIS A 265 3.38 -26.98 -13.57
C HIS A 265 4.09 -27.00 -12.19
N HIS A 266 4.34 -25.84 -11.58
CA HIS A 266 5.00 -25.78 -10.28
C HIS A 266 4.24 -26.58 -9.20
N PRO A 267 4.93 -27.29 -8.27
CA PRO A 267 4.30 -28.15 -7.24
C PRO A 267 3.28 -27.47 -6.32
N LEU A 268 3.32 -26.13 -6.27
CA LEU A 268 2.33 -25.31 -5.57
C LEU A 268 0.92 -25.46 -6.17
N PHE A 269 0.84 -25.56 -7.50
CA PHE A 269 -0.42 -25.69 -8.25
C PHE A 269 -0.78 -27.15 -8.54
N TYR A 270 0.21 -28.04 -8.55
CA TYR A 270 0.06 -29.47 -8.78
C TYR A 270 0.77 -30.27 -7.67
N PRO A 271 0.05 -30.88 -6.71
CA PRO A 271 0.70 -31.65 -5.65
C PRO A 271 1.49 -32.81 -6.24
N SER A 272 2.67 -33.15 -5.70
CA SER A 272 3.53 -34.22 -6.25
C SER A 272 2.89 -35.62 -6.22
N SER A 273 1.90 -35.82 -5.34
CA SER A 273 1.11 -37.03 -5.24
C SER A 273 -0.32 -36.70 -4.82
N LEU A 274 -1.31 -37.32 -5.47
CA LEU A 274 -2.72 -37.32 -5.10
C LEU A 274 -2.98 -38.57 -4.25
N THR A 275 -3.47 -38.40 -3.02
CA THR A 275 -3.81 -39.53 -2.15
C THR A 275 -5.28 -39.46 -1.76
N PHE A 276 -6.09 -40.44 -2.12
CA PHE A 276 -7.50 -40.48 -1.72
C PHE A 276 -7.88 -41.85 -1.16
N THR A 277 -8.78 -41.85 -0.19
CA THR A 277 -9.29 -43.07 0.45
C THR A 277 -10.64 -43.38 -0.18
N THR A 278 -10.81 -44.59 -0.68
CA THR A 278 -12.11 -45.04 -1.20
C THR A 278 -13.08 -45.31 -0.04
N ALA A 279 -14.38 -45.30 -0.36
CA ALA A 279 -15.46 -45.99 0.34
C ALA A 279 -15.05 -47.17 1.24
N ALA A 280 -14.30 -48.11 0.65
CA ALA A 280 -13.85 -49.35 1.26
C ALA A 280 -12.63 -49.19 2.20
N GLY A 281 -12.25 -47.95 2.53
CA GLY A 281 -11.09 -47.64 3.36
C GLY A 281 -9.73 -47.79 2.65
N LYS A 282 -9.70 -48.02 1.33
CA LYS A 282 -8.46 -48.25 0.58
C LYS A 282 -7.81 -46.93 0.19
N VAL A 283 -6.60 -46.67 0.70
CA VAL A 283 -5.81 -45.48 0.33
C VAL A 283 -5.12 -45.72 -1.01
N LEU A 284 -5.53 -44.98 -2.03
CA LEU A 284 -4.87 -44.94 -3.34
C LEU A 284 -3.92 -43.74 -3.37
N ARG A 285 -2.64 -44.00 -3.66
CA ARG A 285 -1.62 -42.97 -3.90
C ARG A 285 -1.29 -42.93 -5.38
N LEU A 286 -1.51 -41.78 -6.00
CA LEU A 286 -1.27 -41.52 -7.40
C LEU A 286 -0.15 -40.48 -7.48
N ALA A 287 0.85 -40.69 -8.33
CA ALA A 287 1.72 -39.58 -8.72
C ALA A 287 0.82 -38.55 -9.42
N ALA A 288 0.89 -37.26 -9.09
CA ALA A 288 0.14 -36.32 -9.92
C ALA A 288 0.78 -36.32 -11.30
N ALA A 289 -0.07 -36.48 -12.30
CA ALA A 289 0.35 -36.57 -13.67
C ALA A 289 0.92 -35.21 -14.13
N SER A 290 2.20 -35.20 -14.50
CA SER A 290 2.71 -34.21 -15.44
C SER A 290 1.96 -34.41 -16.76
N TYR A 291 1.47 -33.35 -17.41
CA TYR A 291 0.88 -33.49 -18.76
C TYR A 291 1.85 -34.29 -19.66
N PRO A 292 1.35 -35.21 -20.50
CA PRO A 292 2.21 -35.96 -21.40
C PRO A 292 2.97 -34.97 -22.27
N ALA A 293 4.30 -35.14 -22.34
CA ALA A 293 5.11 -34.47 -23.35
C ALA A 293 4.48 -34.75 -24.72
N THR A 294 4.37 -33.70 -25.53
CA THR A 294 3.85 -33.71 -26.89
C THR A 294 4.21 -35.00 -27.66
N LYS A 295 3.28 -35.48 -28.51
CA LYS A 295 3.34 -36.65 -29.41
C LYS A 295 4.56 -36.73 -30.38
N HIS A 296 5.64 -35.99 -30.15
CA HIS A 296 6.83 -35.96 -31.00
C HIS A 296 8.09 -36.61 -30.43
N ALA A 297 8.03 -37.25 -29.26
CA ALA A 297 9.17 -37.99 -28.72
C ALA A 297 8.91 -39.51 -28.69
N SER A 298 8.56 -40.07 -29.85
CA SER A 298 8.58 -41.52 -30.07
C SER A 298 9.40 -41.86 -31.32
N SER A 299 10.63 -41.37 -31.35
CA SER A 299 11.72 -41.94 -32.14
C SER A 299 13.01 -41.32 -31.64
N LEU A 300 13.75 -42.06 -30.82
CA LEU A 300 15.23 -42.17 -30.85
C LEU A 300 15.70 -42.98 -29.63
N SER A 301 16.07 -44.23 -29.94
CA SER A 301 17.17 -45.05 -29.39
C SER A 301 17.31 -45.32 -27.88
N GLU A 302 17.11 -46.59 -27.54
CA GLU A 302 17.87 -47.53 -26.68
C GLU A 302 18.92 -47.08 -25.63
N PRO A 303 19.18 -47.93 -24.61
CA PRO A 303 19.73 -47.54 -23.32
C PRO A 303 21.26 -47.55 -23.30
N SER A 304 21.87 -46.60 -22.58
CA SER A 304 23.26 -46.74 -22.12
C SER A 304 23.47 -46.16 -20.72
N ASN A 305 23.88 -47.08 -19.85
CA ASN A 305 24.83 -46.97 -18.74
C ASN A 305 24.66 -45.90 -17.65
N VAL A 306 24.41 -46.46 -16.45
CA VAL A 306 24.94 -46.10 -15.12
C VAL A 306 26.01 -45.01 -15.13
N ALA A 307 25.71 -43.89 -14.45
CA ALA A 307 26.71 -43.05 -13.80
C ALA A 307 26.14 -42.48 -12.50
N THR A 308 26.83 -42.78 -11.41
CA THR A 308 26.68 -42.23 -10.06
C THR A 308 26.85 -40.71 -10.03
N GLY A 309 25.91 -39.98 -9.42
CA GLY A 309 26.03 -38.54 -9.17
C GLY A 309 25.18 -38.08 -7.99
N GLN A 310 25.81 -37.44 -7.01
CA GLN A 310 25.23 -36.89 -5.78
C GLN A 310 24.06 -35.91 -6.02
N PRO A 311 23.16 -35.70 -5.03
CA PRO A 311 22.13 -34.69 -5.14
C PRO A 311 22.72 -33.26 -5.01
N PRO A 312 22.19 -32.25 -5.72
CA PRO A 312 22.60 -30.88 -5.54
C PRO A 312 22.03 -30.29 -4.24
N VAL A 313 22.82 -29.41 -3.65
CA VAL A 313 22.61 -28.71 -2.37
C VAL A 313 21.39 -27.77 -2.44
N ASP A 314 20.46 -27.93 -1.50
CA ASP A 314 19.29 -27.06 -1.31
C ASP A 314 19.72 -25.65 -0.87
N LEU A 315 19.57 -24.67 -1.76
CA LEU A 315 19.93 -23.27 -1.53
C LEU A 315 18.72 -22.39 -1.15
N VAL A 316 17.83 -22.81 -0.24
CA VAL A 316 16.86 -21.91 0.42
C VAL A 316 16.46 -22.46 1.80
N SER A 317 17.29 -22.22 2.82
CA SER A 317 16.89 -22.37 4.23
C SER A 317 16.48 -21.02 4.80
N GLY A 318 15.18 -20.73 4.76
CA GLY A 318 14.55 -19.54 5.33
C GLY A 318 13.21 -19.87 5.99
N PRO A 319 12.49 -18.89 6.58
CA PRO A 319 11.37 -19.06 7.52
C PRO A 319 10.09 -19.71 6.94
N LEU A 320 10.14 -20.28 5.74
CA LEU A 320 9.05 -20.97 5.04
C LEU A 320 8.83 -22.43 5.49
N SER A 321 9.71 -23.00 6.32
CA SER A 321 9.58 -24.37 6.82
C SER A 321 8.32 -24.57 7.69
N SER A 322 7.91 -23.54 8.42
CA SER A 322 6.73 -23.55 9.30
C SER A 322 5.40 -23.54 8.53
N LEU A 323 5.36 -22.99 7.31
CA LEU A 323 4.18 -23.03 6.44
C LEU A 323 3.98 -24.42 5.81
N ARG A 324 5.08 -25.14 5.54
CA ARG A 324 5.03 -26.52 4.99
C ARG A 324 4.29 -27.49 5.92
N ALA A 325 4.44 -27.35 7.23
CA ALA A 325 3.80 -28.23 8.22
C ALA A 325 2.26 -28.09 8.24
N PHE A 326 1.73 -26.89 7.97
CA PHE A 326 0.28 -26.65 7.93
C PHE A 326 -0.38 -27.22 6.65
N PHE A 327 0.37 -27.23 5.55
CA PHE A 327 -0.08 -27.77 4.25
C PHE A 327 0.28 -29.24 4.02
N ALA A 328 0.98 -29.88 4.96
CA ALA A 328 1.29 -31.31 4.89
C ALA A 328 0.02 -32.16 5.12
N PRO A 329 -0.15 -33.27 4.37
CA PRO A 329 -1.20 -34.23 4.67
C PRO A 329 -0.96 -34.84 6.07
N PRO A 330 -2.01 -35.19 6.83
CA PRO A 330 -1.85 -35.80 8.15
C PRO A 330 -1.11 -37.14 8.01
N SER A 331 -0.04 -37.33 8.79
CA SER A 331 0.63 -38.62 8.89
C SER A 331 -0.28 -39.58 9.65
N ALA A 332 -1.01 -40.42 8.91
CA ALA A 332 -1.67 -41.58 9.51
C ALA A 332 -0.59 -42.53 10.03
N ALA A 333 -0.34 -42.51 11.33
CA ALA A 333 0.32 -43.59 12.05
C ALA A 333 -0.64 -44.78 12.11
N ALA A 334 -0.82 -45.47 10.98
CA ALA A 334 -1.56 -46.73 10.92
C ALA A 334 -0.55 -47.87 10.83
N LYS A 335 -0.57 -48.75 11.85
CA LYS A 335 0.16 -50.02 11.86
C LYS A 335 -0.14 -50.78 10.56
N VAL A 336 0.90 -51.00 9.76
CA VAL A 336 0.81 -51.70 8.48
C VAL A 336 0.55 -53.18 8.72
N SER A 337 -0.70 -53.61 8.52
CA SER A 337 -1.01 -54.97 8.12
C SER A 337 -0.77 -55.05 6.60
N GLN A 338 0.14 -55.92 6.17
CA GLN A 338 0.40 -56.23 4.77
C GLN A 338 -0.87 -56.75 4.09
N ALA A 339 -1.60 -55.88 3.40
CA ALA A 339 -2.57 -56.27 2.39
C ALA A 339 -2.24 -55.50 1.10
N ALA A 340 -1.73 -56.24 0.12
CA ALA A 340 -1.37 -55.88 -1.26
C ALA A 340 -1.65 -54.41 -1.70
N SER A 341 -0.62 -53.57 -1.61
CA SER A 341 -0.58 -52.30 -2.31
C SER A 341 -0.16 -52.58 -3.77
N GLN A 342 -1.12 -52.65 -4.70
CA GLN A 342 -0.82 -52.59 -6.12
C GLN A 342 -0.36 -51.16 -6.46
N VAL A 343 0.95 -50.97 -6.58
CA VAL A 343 1.53 -49.75 -7.17
C VAL A 343 1.42 -49.90 -8.68
N VAL A 344 0.43 -49.25 -9.28
CA VAL A 344 0.28 -49.19 -10.75
C VAL A 344 1.25 -48.12 -11.26
N HIS A 345 2.43 -48.53 -11.73
CA HIS A 345 3.35 -47.67 -12.50
C HIS A 345 2.88 -47.53 -13.95
N ASN A 346 1.64 -47.07 -14.17
CA ASN A 346 1.24 -46.63 -15.51
C ASN A 346 1.56 -45.14 -15.63
N THR A 347 2.26 -44.78 -16.70
CA THR A 347 2.42 -43.41 -17.16
C THR A 347 1.05 -42.75 -17.16
N LEU A 348 0.88 -41.82 -16.24
CA LEU A 348 -0.42 -41.31 -15.88
C LEU A 348 -0.90 -40.33 -16.96
N THR A 349 -1.84 -40.78 -17.79
CA THR A 349 -2.41 -39.99 -18.88
C THR A 349 -3.43 -39.00 -18.30
N VAL A 350 -3.18 -37.70 -18.46
CA VAL A 350 -4.15 -36.64 -18.08
C VAL A 350 -5.13 -36.45 -19.22
N ARG A 351 -6.42 -36.40 -18.91
CA ARG A 351 -7.43 -36.00 -19.90
C ARG A 351 -7.16 -34.54 -20.34
N PRO A 352 -7.26 -34.20 -21.63
CA PRO A 352 -7.19 -32.79 -22.05
C PRO A 352 -8.37 -32.00 -21.45
N PRO A 353 -8.21 -30.68 -21.22
CA PRO A 353 -9.28 -29.86 -20.63
C PRO A 353 -10.50 -29.88 -21.55
N ASP A 354 -11.70 -30.03 -20.99
CA ASP A 354 -12.93 -29.92 -21.76
C ASP A 354 -13.46 -28.47 -21.81
N THR A 355 -14.47 -28.23 -22.64
CA THR A 355 -15.01 -26.87 -22.82
C THR A 355 -15.58 -26.30 -21.52
N LEU A 356 -16.12 -27.15 -20.63
CA LEU A 356 -16.66 -26.69 -19.34
C LEU A 356 -15.55 -26.29 -18.37
N ASP A 357 -14.43 -27.02 -18.35
CA ASP A 357 -13.24 -26.65 -17.59
C ASP A 357 -12.70 -25.28 -18.04
N VAL A 358 -12.55 -25.09 -19.35
CA VAL A 358 -12.04 -23.85 -19.93
C VAL A 358 -12.97 -22.68 -19.64
N VAL A 359 -14.29 -22.89 -19.79
CA VAL A 359 -15.29 -21.87 -19.46
C VAL A 359 -15.29 -21.57 -17.96
N GLY A 360 -15.19 -22.58 -17.09
CA GLY A 360 -15.18 -22.42 -15.64
C GLY A 360 -13.97 -21.63 -15.13
N PHE A 361 -12.76 -22.01 -15.55
CA PHE A 361 -11.54 -21.25 -15.24
C PHE A 361 -11.54 -19.87 -15.91
N GLY A 362 -12.06 -19.76 -17.14
CA GLY A 362 -12.22 -18.51 -17.85
C GLY A 362 -13.11 -17.52 -17.08
N ILE A 363 -14.26 -17.98 -16.58
CA ILE A 363 -15.16 -17.18 -15.73
C ILE A 363 -14.44 -16.69 -14.47
N PHE A 364 -13.69 -17.55 -13.79
CA PHE A 364 -12.92 -17.16 -12.60
C PHE A 364 -11.88 -16.08 -12.92
N PHE A 365 -11.08 -16.26 -13.97
CA PHE A 365 -10.03 -15.30 -14.34
C PHE A 365 -10.61 -13.98 -14.84
N VAL A 366 -11.65 -14.02 -15.68
CA VAL A 366 -12.35 -12.80 -16.12
C VAL A 366 -12.92 -12.06 -14.91
N ALA A 367 -13.54 -12.78 -13.97
CA ALA A 367 -14.06 -12.18 -12.75
C ALA A 367 -12.96 -11.58 -11.87
N ALA A 368 -11.80 -12.25 -11.76
CA ALA A 368 -10.64 -11.75 -11.03
C ALA A 368 -10.04 -10.49 -11.68
N VAL A 369 -9.83 -10.50 -12.99
CA VAL A 369 -9.32 -9.35 -13.76
C VAL A 369 -10.28 -8.17 -13.64
N ILE A 370 -11.58 -8.40 -13.79
CA ILE A 370 -12.61 -7.35 -13.67
C ILE A 370 -12.59 -6.77 -12.25
N CYS A 371 -12.63 -7.61 -11.21
CA CYS A 371 -12.70 -7.11 -9.84
C CYS A 371 -11.45 -6.37 -9.40
N LEU A 372 -10.27 -6.96 -9.61
CA LEU A 372 -9.00 -6.35 -9.22
C LEU A 372 -8.72 -5.11 -10.09
N GLY A 373 -8.98 -5.18 -11.39
CA GLY A 373 -8.82 -4.08 -12.34
C GLY A 373 -9.75 -2.91 -12.03
N PHE A 374 -11.02 -3.16 -11.75
CA PHE A 374 -11.97 -2.14 -11.34
C PHE A 374 -11.67 -1.57 -9.96
N SER A 375 -11.18 -2.38 -9.02
CA SER A 375 -10.71 -1.86 -7.74
C SER A 375 -9.51 -0.94 -7.91
N ALA A 376 -8.48 -1.35 -8.65
CA ALA A 376 -7.32 -0.50 -8.93
C ALA A 376 -7.71 0.78 -9.68
N SER A 377 -8.62 0.67 -10.65
CA SER A 377 -9.16 1.82 -11.40
C SER A 377 -9.91 2.77 -10.48
N TYR A 378 -10.80 2.25 -9.61
CA TYR A 378 -11.52 3.04 -8.61
C TYR A 378 -10.57 3.79 -7.69
N HIS A 379 -9.58 3.11 -7.12
CA HIS A 379 -8.59 3.76 -6.27
C HIS A 379 -7.70 4.71 -7.06
N THR A 380 -7.56 4.57 -8.38
CA THR A 380 -6.82 5.53 -9.21
C THR A 380 -7.64 6.78 -9.49
N VAL A 381 -8.91 6.64 -9.87
CA VAL A 381 -9.78 7.76 -10.33
C VAL A 381 -10.75 8.27 -9.27
N GLY A 382 -10.76 7.69 -8.07
CA GLY A 382 -11.70 8.02 -7.00
C GLY A 382 -11.61 9.45 -6.48
N CYS A 383 -10.50 10.15 -6.74
CA CYS A 383 -10.36 11.59 -6.50
C CYS A 383 -10.99 12.47 -7.60
N HIS A 384 -11.48 11.87 -8.69
CA HIS A 384 -12.09 12.53 -9.85
C HIS A 384 -13.59 12.20 -10.02
N SER A 385 -14.04 10.95 -9.81
CA SER A 385 -15.48 10.59 -9.84
C SER A 385 -15.84 9.35 -9.00
N GLN A 386 -17.12 9.18 -8.66
CA GLN A 386 -17.61 8.27 -7.61
C GLN A 386 -18.10 6.87 -8.05
N TYR A 387 -17.91 6.43 -9.30
CA TYR A 387 -18.61 5.24 -9.81
C TYR A 387 -17.68 4.13 -10.30
N VAL A 388 -17.61 2.98 -9.60
CA VAL A 388 -17.13 1.70 -10.16
C VAL A 388 -17.76 0.49 -9.41
N ILE A 389 -18.06 -0.60 -10.14
CA ILE A 389 -18.71 -1.84 -9.67
C ILE A 389 -17.78 -3.05 -9.95
N GLY A 390 -17.09 -3.61 -8.94
CA GLY A 390 -16.15 -4.74 -9.17
C GLY A 390 -16.31 -5.97 -8.26
N ILE A 391 -16.69 -5.78 -6.99
CA ILE A 391 -16.61 -6.84 -5.96
C ILE A 391 -17.59 -8.00 -6.20
N VAL A 392 -18.82 -7.71 -6.66
CA VAL A 392 -19.86 -8.75 -6.81
C VAL A 392 -19.51 -9.77 -7.89
N VAL A 393 -18.91 -9.31 -9.00
CA VAL A 393 -18.54 -10.17 -10.14
C VAL A 393 -17.52 -11.22 -9.70
N MET A 394 -16.55 -10.87 -8.86
CA MET A 394 -15.58 -11.82 -8.30
C MET A 394 -16.21 -12.87 -7.40
N ILE A 395 -17.10 -12.46 -6.50
CA ILE A 395 -17.74 -13.41 -5.57
C ILE A 395 -18.53 -14.45 -6.37
N VAL A 396 -19.40 -14.01 -7.29
CA VAL A 396 -20.19 -14.92 -8.14
C VAL A 396 -19.28 -15.77 -9.04
N GLY A 397 -18.31 -15.16 -9.72
CA GLY A 397 -17.39 -15.86 -10.63
C GLY A 397 -16.49 -16.89 -9.95
N SER A 398 -16.18 -16.70 -8.67
CA SER A 398 -15.40 -17.68 -7.88
C SER A 398 -16.21 -18.90 -7.42
N PHE A 399 -17.53 -18.75 -7.26
CA PHE A 399 -18.42 -19.84 -6.85
C PHE A 399 -18.68 -20.83 -7.98
N LEU A 400 -18.89 -20.35 -9.21
CA LEU A 400 -19.30 -21.20 -10.34
C LEU A 400 -18.33 -22.38 -10.63
N PRO A 401 -17.00 -22.19 -10.76
CA PRO A 401 -16.09 -23.32 -10.96
C PRO A 401 -15.92 -24.19 -9.71
N ALA A 402 -16.03 -23.61 -8.51
CA ALA A 402 -15.96 -24.38 -7.27
C ALA A 402 -17.17 -25.33 -7.13
N LEU A 403 -18.37 -24.85 -7.48
CA LEU A 403 -19.58 -25.65 -7.53
C LEU A 403 -19.50 -26.72 -8.63
N HIS A 404 -18.90 -26.40 -9.79
CA HIS A 404 -18.70 -27.34 -10.88
C HIS A 404 -17.88 -28.56 -10.45
N TYR A 405 -16.70 -28.35 -9.86
CA TYR A 405 -15.85 -29.47 -9.41
C TYR A 405 -16.33 -30.11 -8.11
N GLY A 406 -17.05 -29.37 -7.26
CA GLY A 406 -17.61 -29.91 -6.03
C GLY A 406 -18.75 -30.86 -6.30
N PHE A 407 -19.80 -30.38 -6.95
CA PHE A 407 -20.99 -31.18 -7.23
C PHE A 407 -20.93 -31.86 -8.59
N TYR A 408 -19.73 -32.24 -9.04
CA TYR A 408 -19.50 -32.79 -10.37
C TYR A 408 -20.32 -34.07 -10.64
N CYS A 409 -20.57 -34.87 -9.59
CA CYS A 409 -21.42 -36.07 -9.61
C CYS A 409 -22.90 -35.80 -9.30
N HIS A 410 -23.24 -34.60 -8.82
CA HIS A 410 -24.60 -34.23 -8.39
C HIS A 410 -25.10 -32.99 -9.16
N PRO A 411 -25.50 -33.14 -10.43
CA PRO A 411 -25.85 -32.02 -11.31
C PRO A 411 -27.04 -31.19 -10.80
N HIS A 412 -27.99 -31.80 -10.09
CA HIS A 412 -29.12 -31.09 -9.50
C HIS A 412 -28.69 -30.09 -8.42
N PHE A 413 -27.75 -30.46 -7.55
CA PHE A 413 -27.21 -29.55 -6.53
C PHE A 413 -26.31 -28.49 -7.14
N GLN A 414 -25.48 -28.86 -8.12
CA GLN A 414 -24.67 -27.91 -8.88
C GLN A 414 -25.54 -26.80 -9.49
N LEU A 415 -26.62 -27.17 -10.17
CA LEU A 415 -27.55 -26.22 -10.79
C LEU A 415 -28.26 -25.35 -9.74
N ALA A 416 -28.81 -25.95 -8.68
CA ALA A 416 -29.54 -25.23 -7.64
C ALA A 416 -28.66 -24.16 -6.96
N TYR A 417 -27.44 -24.52 -6.55
CA TYR A 417 -26.52 -23.56 -5.94
C TYR A 417 -26.00 -22.50 -6.92
N SER A 418 -25.81 -22.87 -8.20
CA SER A 418 -25.39 -21.92 -9.24
C SER A 418 -26.47 -20.87 -9.51
N VAL A 419 -27.74 -21.27 -9.60
CA VAL A 419 -28.87 -20.33 -9.75
C VAL A 419 -29.00 -19.45 -8.50
N ALA A 420 -28.90 -20.03 -7.30
CA ALA A 420 -29.00 -19.28 -6.05
C ALA A 420 -27.93 -18.17 -5.95
N ILE A 421 -26.66 -18.48 -6.25
CA ILE A 421 -25.59 -17.48 -6.17
C ILE A 421 -25.73 -16.37 -7.23
N ILE A 422 -26.21 -16.70 -8.44
CA ILE A 422 -26.47 -15.71 -9.49
C ILE A 422 -27.60 -14.76 -9.07
N LEU A 423 -28.68 -15.28 -8.48
CA LEU A 423 -29.80 -14.46 -7.99
C LEU A 423 -29.36 -13.55 -6.84
N MET A 424 -28.67 -14.10 -5.84
CA MET A 424 -28.13 -13.31 -4.72
C MET A 424 -27.12 -12.25 -5.20
N GLY A 425 -26.27 -12.60 -6.16
CA GLY A 425 -25.33 -11.67 -6.79
C GLY A 425 -26.04 -10.54 -7.54
N SER A 426 -27.14 -10.83 -8.24
CA SER A 426 -27.96 -9.82 -8.93
C SER A 426 -28.57 -8.81 -7.96
N VAL A 427 -29.06 -9.28 -6.81
CA VAL A 427 -29.55 -8.41 -5.72
C VAL A 427 -28.42 -7.55 -5.16
N ALA A 428 -27.24 -8.14 -4.93
CA ALA A 428 -26.08 -7.39 -4.45
C ALA A 428 -25.64 -6.30 -5.44
N ILE A 429 -25.64 -6.58 -6.74
CA ILE A 429 -25.39 -5.57 -7.79
C ILE A 429 -26.40 -4.43 -7.70
N TYR A 430 -27.69 -4.73 -7.61
CA TYR A 430 -28.74 -3.72 -7.49
C TYR A 430 -28.50 -2.79 -6.29
N VAL A 431 -28.21 -3.35 -5.11
CA VAL A 431 -27.96 -2.57 -3.89
C VAL A 431 -26.73 -1.65 -4.05
N VAL A 432 -25.67 -2.13 -4.70
CA VAL A 432 -24.42 -1.36 -4.86
C VAL A 432 -24.55 -0.25 -5.90
N ILE A 433 -25.34 -0.47 -6.95
CA ILE A 433 -25.56 0.51 -8.03
C ILE A 433 -26.57 1.58 -7.63
N ALA A 434 -27.57 1.22 -6.82
CA ALA A 434 -28.63 2.14 -6.45
C ALA A 434 -28.08 3.39 -5.72
N PRO A 435 -28.32 4.61 -6.26
CA PRO A 435 -27.73 5.86 -5.74
C PRO A 435 -27.97 6.10 -4.25
N LYS A 436 -29.11 5.62 -3.72
CA LYS A 436 -29.48 5.70 -2.30
C LYS A 436 -28.43 5.06 -1.38
N TYR A 437 -27.85 3.92 -1.78
CA TYR A 437 -26.89 3.16 -0.98
C TYR A 437 -25.42 3.55 -1.26
N GLY A 438 -25.19 4.51 -2.15
CA GLY A 438 -23.87 5.10 -2.41
C GLY A 438 -23.38 6.01 -1.28
N THR A 439 -24.28 6.49 -0.41
CA THR A 439 -23.94 7.45 0.66
C THR A 439 -23.17 6.81 1.82
N PRO A 440 -22.31 7.56 2.55
CA PRO A 440 -21.47 7.03 3.63
C PRO A 440 -22.24 6.32 4.74
N HIS A 441 -23.48 6.74 5.00
CA HIS A 441 -24.38 6.14 5.99
C HIS A 441 -24.68 4.65 5.69
N TYR A 442 -24.77 4.26 4.41
CA TYR A 442 -25.06 2.88 4.01
C TYR A 442 -23.82 2.00 3.84
N ARG A 443 -22.60 2.51 4.14
CA ARG A 443 -21.35 1.74 4.06
C ARG A 443 -21.38 0.40 4.82
N PRO A 444 -21.82 0.32 6.10
CA PRO A 444 -21.87 -0.97 6.81
C PRO A 444 -22.86 -1.96 6.18
N TYR A 445 -24.00 -1.47 5.67
CA TYR A 445 -25.00 -2.30 5.00
C TYR A 445 -24.48 -2.87 3.69
N ARG A 446 -23.76 -2.07 2.89
CA ARG A 446 -23.12 -2.53 1.66
C ARG A 446 -22.06 -3.60 1.94
N THR A 447 -21.24 -3.40 2.97
CA THR A 447 -20.27 -4.43 3.43
C THR A 447 -20.97 -5.70 3.92
N ALA A 448 -22.08 -5.57 4.65
CA ALA A 448 -22.86 -6.71 5.12
C ALA A 448 -23.44 -7.53 3.95
N VAL A 449 -23.92 -6.89 2.89
CA VAL A 449 -24.40 -7.59 1.68
C VAL A 449 -23.30 -8.44 1.05
N PHE A 450 -22.08 -7.88 0.91
CA PHE A 450 -20.94 -8.65 0.38
C PHE A 450 -20.54 -9.80 1.31
N LEU A 451 -20.56 -9.57 2.62
CA LEU A 451 -20.23 -10.59 3.61
C LEU A 451 -21.25 -11.73 3.59
N VAL A 452 -22.54 -11.44 3.54
CA VAL A 452 -23.61 -12.45 3.42
C VAL A 452 -23.50 -13.23 2.11
N LEU A 453 -23.22 -12.54 1.00
CA LEU A 453 -23.02 -13.19 -0.29
C LEU A 453 -21.82 -14.17 -0.23
N GLY A 454 -20.70 -13.77 0.37
CA GLY A 454 -19.54 -14.64 0.56
C GLY A 454 -19.80 -15.80 1.53
N LEU A 455 -20.42 -15.53 2.70
CA LEU A 455 -20.73 -16.54 3.72
C LEU A 455 -21.77 -17.56 3.25
N SER A 456 -22.53 -17.27 2.19
CA SER A 456 -23.42 -18.25 1.56
C SER A 456 -22.68 -19.50 1.09
N ALA A 457 -21.35 -19.44 0.86
CA ALA A 457 -20.51 -20.59 0.56
C ALA A 457 -20.53 -21.67 1.64
N ILE A 458 -20.86 -21.33 2.90
CA ILE A 458 -20.92 -22.29 3.99
C ILE A 458 -21.93 -23.40 3.69
N PHE A 459 -23.06 -23.08 3.06
CA PHE A 459 -24.09 -24.08 2.74
C PHE A 459 -23.61 -25.15 1.76
N PRO A 460 -23.12 -24.84 0.54
CA PRO A 460 -22.59 -25.85 -0.37
C PRO A 460 -21.35 -26.55 0.19
N VAL A 461 -20.50 -25.88 0.98
CA VAL A 461 -19.32 -26.51 1.60
C VAL A 461 -19.71 -27.52 2.69
N LEU A 462 -20.70 -27.21 3.54
CA LEU A 462 -21.19 -28.17 4.52
C LEU A 462 -21.91 -29.34 3.85
N HIS A 463 -22.67 -29.07 2.79
CA HIS A 463 -23.36 -30.11 2.04
C HIS A 463 -22.37 -31.09 1.40
N ILE A 464 -21.35 -30.59 0.69
CA ILE A 464 -20.35 -31.46 0.04
C ILE A 464 -19.54 -32.28 1.06
N VAL A 465 -19.22 -31.69 2.23
CA VAL A 465 -18.53 -32.40 3.33
C VAL A 465 -19.42 -33.47 3.95
N ASN A 466 -20.72 -33.23 4.05
CA ASN A 466 -21.66 -34.24 4.57
C ASN A 466 -21.87 -35.40 3.58
N VAL A 467 -21.79 -35.14 2.28
CA VAL A 467 -21.94 -36.17 1.24
C VAL A 467 -20.69 -37.04 1.12
N TYR A 468 -19.50 -36.45 1.04
CA TYR A 468 -18.27 -37.18 0.71
C TYR A 468 -17.28 -37.34 1.87
N GLY A 469 -17.51 -36.68 3.00
CA GLY A 469 -16.61 -36.67 4.15
C GLY A 469 -15.47 -35.66 4.05
N TYR A 470 -14.96 -35.24 5.21
CA TYR A 470 -13.93 -34.20 5.33
C TYR A 470 -12.59 -34.59 4.69
N ASP A 471 -12.11 -35.80 4.95
CA ASP A 471 -10.80 -36.26 4.46
C ASP A 471 -10.79 -36.39 2.94
N THR A 472 -11.86 -36.95 2.36
CA THR A 472 -12.03 -37.07 0.91
C THR A 472 -11.99 -35.70 0.24
N ILE A 473 -12.83 -34.75 0.66
CA ILE A 473 -12.91 -33.41 0.05
C ILE A 473 -11.62 -32.60 0.28
N THR A 474 -10.93 -32.82 1.39
CA THR A 474 -9.61 -32.21 1.63
C THR A 474 -8.57 -32.65 0.60
N GLN A 475 -8.58 -33.94 0.24
CA GLN A 475 -7.62 -34.50 -0.70
C GLN A 475 -8.00 -34.25 -2.17
N THR A 476 -9.29 -34.27 -2.50
CA THR A 476 -9.78 -34.14 -3.88
C THR A 476 -9.94 -32.68 -4.31
N MET A 477 -10.60 -31.84 -3.50
CA MET A 477 -10.89 -30.45 -3.84
C MET A 477 -9.92 -29.43 -3.21
N GLY A 478 -9.05 -29.87 -2.30
CA GLY A 478 -8.18 -28.97 -1.55
C GLY A 478 -8.94 -28.12 -0.53
N LEU A 479 -9.90 -28.70 0.21
CA LEU A 479 -10.75 -28.02 1.20
C LEU A 479 -10.02 -27.04 2.11
N ARG A 480 -8.81 -27.37 2.58
CA ARG A 480 -7.99 -26.49 3.43
C ARG A 480 -7.71 -25.14 2.77
N PHE A 481 -7.44 -25.12 1.46
CA PHE A 481 -7.22 -23.89 0.71
C PHE A 481 -8.51 -23.10 0.50
N LEU A 482 -9.64 -23.79 0.29
CA LEU A 482 -10.96 -23.16 0.22
C LEU A 482 -11.36 -22.51 1.55
N LEU A 483 -11.15 -23.21 2.67
CA LEU A 483 -11.38 -22.67 4.02
C LEU A 483 -10.42 -21.51 4.33
N THR A 484 -9.16 -21.62 3.92
CA THR A 484 -8.17 -20.53 4.06
C THR A 484 -8.61 -19.29 3.27
N SER A 485 -9.07 -19.47 2.04
CA SER A 485 -9.64 -18.39 1.21
C SER A 485 -10.80 -17.69 1.94
N GLY A 486 -11.77 -18.47 2.44
CA GLY A 486 -12.90 -17.94 3.21
C GLY A 486 -12.48 -17.19 4.48
N ALA A 487 -11.53 -17.75 5.24
CA ALA A 487 -11.01 -17.13 6.46
C ALA A 487 -10.31 -15.80 6.18
N LEU A 488 -9.47 -15.73 5.13
CA LEU A 488 -8.80 -14.51 4.71
C LEU A 488 -9.82 -13.42 4.29
N TYR A 489 -10.87 -13.80 3.58
CA TYR A 489 -11.98 -12.91 3.22
C TYR A 489 -12.67 -12.32 4.47
N VAL A 490 -13.05 -13.18 5.43
CA VAL A 490 -13.76 -12.76 6.65
C VAL A 490 -12.86 -11.88 7.51
N VAL A 491 -11.62 -12.31 7.78
CA VAL A 491 -10.65 -11.54 8.56
C VAL A 491 -10.41 -10.18 7.92
N GLY A 492 -10.19 -10.14 6.60
CA GLY A 492 -10.01 -8.88 5.88
C GLY A 492 -11.22 -7.97 5.99
N ALA A 493 -12.44 -8.49 5.80
CA ALA A 493 -13.66 -7.71 5.91
C ALA A 493 -13.86 -7.14 7.32
N VAL A 494 -13.56 -7.93 8.37
CA VAL A 494 -13.63 -7.51 9.77
C VAL A 494 -12.61 -6.42 10.07
N LEU A 495 -11.35 -6.58 9.65
CA LEU A 495 -10.31 -5.56 9.82
C LEU A 495 -10.67 -4.25 9.14
N TYR A 496 -11.17 -4.32 7.89
CA TYR A 496 -11.66 -3.17 7.15
C TYR A 496 -12.83 -2.46 7.84
N MET A 497 -13.81 -3.22 8.33
CA MET A 497 -14.98 -2.68 9.03
C MET A 497 -14.59 -2.00 10.35
N LEU A 498 -13.71 -2.65 11.13
CA LEU A 498 -13.26 -2.16 12.43
C LEU A 498 -12.17 -1.08 12.31
N ARG A 499 -11.64 -0.85 11.11
CA ARG A 499 -10.56 0.11 10.82
C ARG A 499 -9.29 -0.16 11.64
N VAL A 500 -8.89 -1.42 11.71
CA VAL A 500 -7.69 -1.85 12.44
C VAL A 500 -6.51 -2.01 11.46
N PRO A 501 -5.32 -1.45 11.75
CA PRO A 501 -4.85 -0.90 13.03
C PRO A 501 -5.05 0.61 13.24
N GLU A 502 -5.51 1.37 12.24
CA GLU A 502 -5.57 2.84 12.31
C GLU A 502 -6.50 3.38 13.41
N ARG A 503 -7.44 2.57 13.90
CA ARG A 503 -8.25 2.84 15.09
C ARG A 503 -7.41 3.04 16.33
N PHE A 504 -6.31 2.30 16.48
CA PHE A 504 -5.44 2.36 17.67
C PHE A 504 -4.37 3.44 17.59
N ALA A 505 -3.95 3.84 16.38
CA ALA A 505 -3.00 4.93 16.18
C ALA A 505 -3.38 5.83 14.99
N PRO A 506 -4.35 6.76 15.17
CA PRO A 506 -4.83 7.63 14.10
C PRO A 506 -3.71 8.53 13.56
N GLY A 507 -3.53 8.56 12.24
CA GLY A 507 -2.45 9.32 11.58
C GLY A 507 -1.13 8.56 11.37
N ARG A 508 -0.92 7.39 12.00
CA ARG A 508 0.32 6.61 11.81
C ARG A 508 0.30 5.74 10.56
N PHE A 509 -0.87 5.26 10.18
CA PHE A 509 -1.08 4.37 9.04
C PHE A 509 -1.63 5.11 7.82
N ASP A 510 -1.27 6.38 7.65
CA ASP A 510 -1.81 7.26 6.61
C ASP A 510 -1.39 6.85 5.20
N LEU A 511 -0.17 6.31 5.06
CA LEU A 511 0.40 5.90 3.76
C LEU A 511 0.52 4.37 3.62
N VAL A 512 0.83 3.67 4.71
CA VAL A 512 1.08 2.21 4.69
C VAL A 512 0.47 1.54 5.92
N GLY A 513 -0.09 0.36 5.74
CA GLY A 513 -0.58 -0.51 6.81
C GLY A 513 -1.98 -0.14 7.32
N SER A 514 -2.76 0.63 6.56
CA SER A 514 -4.17 0.87 6.91
C SER A 514 -5.03 -0.37 6.71
N SER A 515 -6.14 -0.48 7.42
CA SER A 515 -7.08 -1.60 7.32
C SER A 515 -7.54 -1.88 5.88
N HIS A 516 -7.70 -0.83 5.08
CA HIS A 516 -8.09 -0.93 3.67
C HIS A 516 -6.99 -1.61 2.84
N GLN A 517 -5.72 -1.23 3.06
CA GLN A 517 -4.58 -1.84 2.36
C GLN A 517 -4.38 -3.30 2.77
N ILE A 518 -4.52 -3.58 4.07
CA ILE A 518 -4.47 -4.95 4.59
C ILE A 518 -5.58 -5.79 3.96
N PHE A 519 -6.79 -5.25 3.87
CA PHE A 519 -7.91 -5.91 3.19
C PHE A 519 -7.57 -6.27 1.75
N HIS A 520 -7.03 -5.34 0.95
CA HIS A 520 -6.60 -5.63 -0.43
C HIS A 520 -5.57 -6.76 -0.51
N CYS A 521 -4.55 -6.75 0.36
CA CYS A 521 -3.57 -7.83 0.43
C CYS A 521 -4.23 -9.18 0.76
N LEU A 522 -5.16 -9.21 1.72
CA LEU A 522 -5.85 -10.44 2.11
C LEU A 522 -6.77 -10.96 1.00
N ILE A 523 -7.42 -10.08 0.22
CA ILE A 523 -8.22 -10.47 -0.94
C ILE A 523 -7.37 -11.10 -2.03
N LEU A 524 -6.17 -10.58 -2.29
CA LEU A 524 -5.24 -11.17 -3.24
C LEU A 524 -4.79 -12.57 -2.80
N LEU A 525 -4.46 -12.73 -1.51
CA LEU A 525 -4.09 -14.02 -0.93
C LEU A 525 -5.26 -15.01 -0.93
N ALA A 526 -6.48 -14.54 -0.65
CA ALA A 526 -7.68 -15.35 -0.71
C ALA A 526 -7.94 -15.86 -2.14
N ALA A 527 -7.85 -14.98 -3.14
CA ALA A 527 -7.97 -15.36 -4.55
C ALA A 527 -6.91 -16.38 -4.97
N ALA A 528 -5.66 -16.24 -4.50
CA ALA A 528 -4.59 -17.20 -4.74
C ALA A 528 -4.88 -18.56 -4.08
N ALA A 529 -5.33 -18.58 -2.82
CA ALA A 529 -5.73 -19.80 -2.14
C ALA A 529 -6.91 -20.50 -2.85
N HIS A 530 -7.91 -19.73 -3.28
CA HIS A 530 -9.06 -20.23 -4.04
C HIS A 530 -8.63 -20.86 -5.37
N TYR A 531 -7.72 -20.18 -6.10
CA TYR A 531 -7.15 -20.71 -7.33
C TYR A 531 -6.41 -22.03 -7.11
N ILE A 532 -5.60 -22.14 -6.05
CA ILE A 532 -4.91 -23.39 -5.70
C ILE A 532 -5.92 -24.51 -5.42
N SER A 533 -7.03 -24.23 -4.72
CA SER A 533 -8.10 -25.21 -4.50
C SER A 533 -8.72 -25.68 -5.82
N LEU A 534 -9.08 -24.76 -6.73
CA LEU A 534 -9.62 -25.11 -8.05
C LEU A 534 -8.64 -25.95 -8.88
N ARG A 535 -7.35 -25.63 -8.87
CA ARG A 535 -6.34 -26.38 -9.61
C ARG A 535 -6.12 -27.79 -9.06
N ARG A 536 -6.21 -27.97 -7.75
CA ARG A 536 -6.19 -29.30 -7.13
C ARG A 536 -7.42 -30.13 -7.53
N ALA A 537 -8.60 -29.52 -7.48
CA ALA A 537 -9.84 -30.17 -7.91
C ALA A 537 -9.77 -30.61 -9.38
N TYR A 538 -9.32 -29.71 -10.26
CA TYR A 538 -9.06 -30.01 -11.66
C TYR A 538 -8.08 -31.18 -11.84
N ALA A 539 -6.92 -31.12 -11.16
CA ALA A 539 -5.90 -32.17 -11.27
C ALA A 539 -6.43 -33.53 -10.81
N PHE A 540 -7.23 -33.57 -9.74
CA PHE A 540 -7.86 -34.80 -9.27
C PHE A 540 -8.81 -35.40 -10.33
N TRP A 541 -9.81 -34.64 -10.78
CA TRP A 541 -10.83 -35.14 -11.71
C TRP A 541 -10.23 -35.61 -13.04
N HIS A 542 -9.27 -34.85 -13.59
CA HIS A 542 -8.61 -35.18 -14.87
C HIS A 542 -7.61 -36.34 -14.79
N THR A 543 -7.15 -36.70 -13.59
CA THR A 543 -6.23 -37.81 -13.36
C THR A 543 -6.98 -39.11 -13.06
N VAL A 544 -8.11 -39.03 -12.35
CA VAL A 544 -8.84 -40.23 -11.92
C VAL A 544 -9.80 -40.76 -12.99
N GLU A 545 -10.40 -39.89 -13.82
CA GLU A 545 -11.29 -40.33 -14.92
C GLU A 545 -10.56 -41.17 -16.00
N THR A 546 -9.24 -41.02 -16.14
CA THR A 546 -8.43 -41.77 -17.10
C THR A 546 -7.91 -43.10 -16.53
N MET A 547 -7.96 -43.29 -15.22
CA MET A 547 -7.52 -44.53 -14.58
C MET A 547 -8.56 -45.64 -14.74
N GLY A 548 -8.15 -46.74 -15.38
CA GLY A 548 -8.94 -47.98 -15.41
C GLY A 548 -10.18 -47.96 -16.31
N GLY A 549 -10.40 -46.91 -17.10
CA GLY A 549 -11.52 -46.84 -18.06
C GLY A 549 -12.91 -46.77 -17.42
N VAL A 550 -13.00 -46.49 -16.11
CA VAL A 550 -14.27 -46.50 -15.36
C VAL A 550 -15.14 -45.27 -15.66
N GLY A 551 -14.57 -44.23 -16.28
CA GLY A 551 -15.25 -43.00 -16.65
C GLY A 551 -15.80 -42.21 -15.45
N LYS A 552 -16.49 -41.11 -15.72
CA LYS A 552 -17.09 -40.23 -14.69
C LYS A 552 -17.99 -41.00 -13.71
N GLU A 553 -18.86 -41.88 -14.23
CA GLU A 553 -19.81 -42.64 -13.40
C GLU A 553 -19.13 -43.58 -12.41
N GLY A 554 -18.01 -44.20 -12.81
CA GLY A 554 -17.25 -45.09 -11.94
C GLY A 554 -16.62 -44.35 -10.76
N VAL A 555 -16.06 -43.17 -11.02
CA VAL A 555 -15.47 -42.32 -9.97
C VAL A 555 -16.55 -41.80 -9.02
N CYS A 556 -17.70 -41.39 -9.54
CA CYS A 556 -18.83 -40.96 -8.72
C CYS A 556 -19.34 -42.07 -7.80
N ARG A 557 -19.53 -43.29 -8.30
CA ARG A 557 -19.93 -44.45 -7.47
C ARG A 557 -18.87 -44.80 -6.41
N ALA A 558 -17.59 -44.63 -6.72
CA ALA A 558 -16.51 -44.91 -5.78
C ALA A 558 -16.37 -43.86 -4.65
N LEU A 559 -16.86 -42.63 -4.88
CA LEU A 559 -16.91 -41.57 -3.89
C LEU A 559 -18.18 -41.64 -3.00
N GLU A 560 -19.24 -42.25 -3.51
CA GLU A 560 -20.54 -42.41 -2.83
C GLU A 560 -20.70 -43.74 -2.07
N SER A 561 -19.84 -44.74 -2.34
CA SER A 561 -19.80 -45.99 -1.57
C SER A 561 -19.12 -45.79 -0.22
#